data_AF-A0A7J4FUD8-F1
#
_entry.id   AF-A0A7J4FUD8-F1
#
_cell.length_a   1.000
_cell.length_b   1.000
_cell.length_c   1.000
_cell.angle_alpha   90.00
_cell.angle_beta   90.00
_cell.angle_gamma   90.00
#
_symmetry.space_group_name_H-M   'P 1'
#
loop_
_entity.id
_entity.type
_entity.pdbx_description
1 polymer ?
#
loop_
_entity_poly.entity_id
_entity_poly.type
_entity_poly.pdbx_seq_one_letter_code
_entity_poly.pdbx_strand_id
1 'polypeptide(L)'
;EIEDVEEVIIRTADSEIVFDDAAVSIMEAAGTKTYQLTGTPREQERTQELVIPDEDVKLVVEQTGVSEEVARDALKESGGDLADAIMWLSD
;
A
#
# COMPACT_ATOMS: atom_id res chain seq x y z
N GLU A 1 -23.75 1.55 -18.59
CA GLU A 1 -22.30 1.35 -18.79
C GLU A 1 -21.59 2.60 -18.27
N ILE A 2 -20.38 2.46 -17.76
CA ILE A 2 -19.54 3.59 -17.38
C ILE A 2 -18.55 3.79 -18.52
N GLU A 3 -18.61 4.96 -19.14
CA GLU A 3 -17.70 5.34 -20.23
C GLU A 3 -16.37 5.82 -19.64
N ASP A 4 -15.29 5.66 -20.41
CA ASP A 4 -13.94 6.18 -20.11
C ASP A 4 -13.38 5.74 -18.73
N VAL A 5 -13.54 4.45 -18.38
CA VAL A 5 -12.95 3.89 -17.16
C VAL A 5 -11.44 3.77 -17.32
N GLU A 6 -10.69 4.62 -16.61
CA GLU A 6 -9.22 4.59 -16.62
C GLU A 6 -8.62 3.49 -15.74
N GLU A 7 -9.26 3.16 -14.62
CA GLU A 7 -8.73 2.15 -13.70
C GLU A 7 -9.83 1.58 -12.79
N VAL A 8 -9.73 0.29 -12.49
CA VAL A 8 -10.47 -0.35 -11.38
C VAL A 8 -9.49 -1.08 -10.47
N ILE A 9 -9.49 -0.70 -9.19
CA ILE A 9 -8.71 -1.37 -8.14
C ILE A 9 -9.65 -2.12 -7.20
N ILE A 10 -9.49 -3.44 -7.12
CA ILE A 10 -10.11 -4.26 -6.08
C ILE A 10 -9.06 -4.50 -4.99
N ARG A 11 -9.23 -3.83 -3.85
CA ARG A 11 -8.34 -3.97 -2.69
C ARG A 11 -8.83 -5.07 -1.76
N THR A 12 -7.96 -6.04 -1.49
CA THR A 12 -8.15 -7.05 -0.44
C THR A 12 -7.25 -6.74 0.75
N ALA A 13 -7.24 -7.62 1.76
CA ALA A 13 -6.36 -7.44 2.93
C ALA A 13 -4.88 -7.47 2.55
N ASP A 14 -4.53 -8.37 1.61
CA ASP A 14 -3.14 -8.77 1.34
C ASP A 14 -2.68 -8.39 -0.08
N SER A 15 -3.62 -8.09 -0.98
CA SER A 15 -3.32 -7.80 -2.38
C SER A 15 -4.25 -6.76 -3.00
N GLU A 16 -3.82 -6.23 -4.13
CA GLU A 16 -4.65 -5.43 -5.02
C GLU A 16 -4.75 -6.12 -6.38
N ILE A 17 -5.96 -6.12 -6.94
CA ILE A 17 -6.24 -6.59 -8.29
C ILE A 17 -6.55 -5.34 -9.10
N VAL A 18 -5.67 -5.00 -10.04
CA VAL A 18 -5.72 -3.74 -10.80
C VAL A 18 -6.06 -4.05 -12.26
N PHE A 19 -7.03 -3.31 -12.79
CA PHE A 19 -7.41 -3.32 -14.19
C PHE A 19 -7.15 -1.94 -14.79
N ASP A 20 -6.14 -1.81 -15.68
CA ASP A 20 -5.79 -0.54 -16.33
C ASP A 20 -6.73 -0.17 -17.49
N ASP A 21 -7.55 -1.11 -17.96
CA ASP A 21 -8.54 -0.89 -19.02
C ASP A 21 -9.69 -1.90 -18.81
N ALA A 22 -10.78 -1.41 -18.21
CA ALA A 22 -11.87 -2.26 -17.76
C ALA A 22 -13.22 -1.78 -18.29
N ALA A 23 -13.98 -2.69 -18.90
CA ALA A 23 -15.37 -2.42 -19.24
C ALA A 23 -16.25 -2.60 -17.99
N VAL A 24 -16.90 -1.52 -17.55
CA VAL A 24 -17.77 -1.52 -16.36
C VAL A 24 -19.23 -1.29 -16.75
N SER A 25 -20.08 -2.27 -16.45
CA SER A 25 -21.54 -2.11 -16.53
C SER A 25 -22.13 -1.91 -15.14
N ILE A 26 -23.23 -1.15 -15.06
CA ILE A 26 -23.94 -0.90 -13.80
C ILE A 26 -25.42 -1.26 -13.97
N MET A 27 -25.95 -1.98 -12.99
CA MET A 27 -27.38 -2.29 -12.85
C MET A 27 -27.85 -1.81 -11.48
N GLU A 28 -28.96 -1.09 -11.42
CA GLU A 28 -29.58 -0.65 -10.16
C GLU A 28 -30.93 -1.36 -9.99
N ALA A 29 -31.09 -2.07 -8.86
CA ALA A 29 -32.32 -2.75 -8.51
C ALA A 29 -32.59 -2.64 -7.01
N ALA A 30 -33.81 -2.25 -6.64
CA ALA A 30 -34.24 -2.14 -5.23
C ALA A 30 -33.26 -1.34 -4.34
N GLY A 31 -32.68 -0.26 -4.87
CA GLY A 31 -31.73 0.60 -4.15
C GLY A 31 -30.30 0.02 -4.03
N THR A 32 -30.04 -1.15 -4.61
CA THR A 32 -28.70 -1.73 -4.70
C THR A 32 -28.12 -1.51 -6.08
N LYS A 33 -26.87 -1.04 -6.15
CA LYS A 33 -26.09 -0.95 -7.39
C LYS A 33 -25.17 -2.16 -7.50
N THR A 34 -25.27 -2.87 -8.62
CA THR A 34 -24.38 -3.97 -8.99
C THR A 34 -23.51 -3.52 -10.15
N TYR A 35 -22.19 -3.69 -10.00
CA TYR A 35 -21.22 -3.39 -11.05
C TYR A 35 -20.69 -4.71 -11.62
N GLN A 36 -20.62 -4.82 -12.95
CA GLN A 36 -19.98 -5.94 -13.63
C GLN A 36 -18.70 -5.44 -14.29
N LEU A 37 -17.61 -6.12 -14.03
CA LEU A 37 -16.27 -5.77 -14.50
C LEU A 37 -15.82 -6.83 -15.51
N THR A 38 -15.36 -6.41 -16.68
CA THR A 38 -14.71 -7.28 -17.67
C THR A 38 -13.38 -6.66 -18.08
N GLY A 39 -12.30 -7.43 -17.99
CA GLY A 39 -10.95 -6.98 -18.34
C GLY A 39 -9.89 -8.02 -17.97
N THR A 40 -8.63 -7.69 -18.22
CA THR A 40 -7.48 -8.53 -17.83
C THR A 40 -6.76 -7.87 -16.65
N PRO A 41 -6.84 -8.41 -15.44
CA PRO A 41 -6.21 -7.80 -14.28
C PRO A 41 -4.72 -8.14 -14.19
N ARG A 42 -3.98 -7.29 -13.47
CA ARG A 42 -2.73 -7.66 -12.79
C ARG A 42 -2.97 -7.79 -11.29
N GLU A 43 -2.35 -8.79 -10.67
CA GLU A 43 -2.30 -8.91 -9.22
C GLU A 43 -1.00 -8.30 -8.72
N GLN A 44 -1.09 -7.49 -7.67
CA GLN A 44 0.06 -6.96 -6.96
C GLN A 44 -0.11 -7.19 -5.45
N GLU A 45 0.97 -7.52 -4.77
CA GLU A 45 0.94 -7.55 -3.31
C GLU A 45 0.62 -6.17 -2.79
N ARG A 46 -0.18 -6.11 -1.71
CA ARG A 46 -0.53 -4.85 -1.10
C ARG A 46 0.69 -4.33 -0.36
N THR A 47 1.51 -3.54 -1.06
CA THR A 47 2.49 -2.70 -0.40
C THR A 47 1.69 -1.69 0.41
N GLN A 48 1.48 -1.95 1.70
CA GLN A 48 1.13 -0.87 2.59
C GLN A 48 2.28 0.12 2.42
N GLU A 49 2.01 1.30 1.86
CA GLU A 49 2.96 2.40 1.98
C GLU A 49 3.12 2.60 3.48
N LEU A 50 4.18 2.00 4.03
CA LEU A 50 4.56 2.16 5.42
C LEU A 50 4.82 3.65 5.58
N VAL A 51 3.85 4.34 6.16
CA VAL A 51 3.99 5.74 6.52
C VAL A 51 4.94 5.74 7.70
N ILE A 52 6.22 5.91 7.40
CA ILE A 52 7.26 6.06 8.41
C ILE A 52 7.27 7.53 8.81
N PRO A 53 6.85 7.87 10.05
CA PRO A 53 6.91 9.24 10.53
C PRO A 53 8.35 9.73 10.57
N ASP A 54 8.60 10.98 10.17
CA ASP A 54 9.93 11.58 10.26
C ASP A 54 10.44 11.64 11.71
N GLU A 55 9.54 11.63 12.70
CA GLU A 55 9.87 11.54 14.12
C GLU A 55 10.53 10.21 14.47
N ASP A 56 10.01 9.10 13.94
CA ASP A 56 10.57 7.76 14.17
C ASP A 56 11.93 7.63 13.50
N VAL A 57 12.11 8.19 12.29
CA VAL A 57 13.43 8.26 11.62
C VAL A 57 14.44 9.01 12.49
N LYS A 58 14.05 10.16 13.04
CA LYS A 58 14.92 10.95 13.93
C LYS A 58 15.28 10.19 15.20
N LEU A 59 14.31 9.51 15.83
CA LEU A 59 14.54 8.67 17.00
C LEU A 59 15.55 7.56 16.70
N VAL A 60 15.41 6.87 15.56
CA VAL A 60 16.38 5.84 15.15
C VAL A 60 17.77 6.45 14.95
N VAL A 61 17.89 7.58 14.25
CA VAL A 61 19.17 8.29 14.04
C VAL A 61 19.80 8.69 15.37
N GLU A 62 19.03 9.24 16.30
CA GLU A 62 19.52 9.66 17.61
C GLU A 62 20.00 8.48 18.48
N GLN A 63 19.33 7.33 18.40
CA GLN A 63 19.68 6.15 19.21
C GLN A 63 20.83 5.33 18.61
N THR A 64 20.91 5.24 17.28
CA THR A 64 21.85 4.33 16.58
C THR A 64 23.03 5.07 15.94
N GLY A 65 22.92 6.38 15.73
CA GLY A 65 23.97 7.20 15.11
C GLY A 65 24.12 7.03 13.59
N VAL A 66 23.22 6.29 12.93
CA VAL A 66 23.22 6.10 11.47
C VAL A 66 22.65 7.32 10.73
N SER A 67 22.83 7.38 9.40
CA SER A 67 22.20 8.41 8.57
C SER A 67 20.69 8.22 8.45
N GLU A 68 19.94 9.30 8.22
CA GLU A 68 18.48 9.26 7.99
C GLU A 68 18.05 8.25 6.91
N GLU A 69 18.84 8.08 5.85
CA GLU A 69 18.58 7.09 4.78
C GLU A 69 18.55 5.66 5.34
N VAL A 70 19.61 5.28 6.05
CA VAL A 70 19.72 3.96 6.72
C VAL A 70 18.64 3.76 7.78
N ALA A 71 18.34 4.78 8.57
CA ALA A 71 17.27 4.72 9.57
C ALA A 71 15.89 4.51 8.94
N ARG A 72 15.63 5.19 7.82
CA ARG A 72 14.37 5.05 7.08
C ARG A 72 14.25 3.68 6.44
N ASP A 73 15.33 3.12 5.93
CA ASP A 73 15.32 1.77 5.36
C ASP A 73 15.15 0.70 6.45
N ALA A 74 15.81 0.84 7.61
CA ALA A 74 15.58 -0.02 8.77
C ALA A 74 14.10 -0.04 9.19
N LEU A 75 13.47 1.13 9.28
CA LEU A 75 12.04 1.24 9.61
C LEU A 75 11.13 0.61 8.52
N LYS A 76 11.53 0.61 7.24
CA LYS A 76 10.78 -0.10 6.19
C LYS A 76 10.89 -1.61 6.36
N GLU A 77 12.11 -2.10 6.56
CA GLU A 77 12.39 -3.54 6.71
C GLU A 77 11.74 -4.11 7.99
N SER A 78 11.68 -3.31 9.05
CA SER A 78 10.98 -3.62 10.30
C SER A 78 9.46 -3.42 10.23
N GLY A 79 8.89 -3.13 9.06
CA GLY A 79 7.43 -2.96 8.92
C GLY A 79 6.87 -1.77 9.71
N GLY A 80 7.68 -0.75 9.98
CA GLY A 80 7.32 0.41 10.79
C GLY A 80 7.52 0.23 12.30
N ASP A 81 8.07 -0.89 12.76
CA ASP A 81 8.38 -1.08 14.19
C ASP A 81 9.69 -0.38 14.58
N LEU A 82 9.57 0.66 15.41
CA LEU A 82 10.69 1.45 15.89
C LEU A 82 11.67 0.64 16.76
N ALA A 83 11.17 -0.23 17.63
CA ALA A 83 12.01 -0.98 18.54
C ALA A 83 12.83 -2.02 17.76
N ASP A 84 12.18 -2.75 16.85
CA ASP A 84 12.85 -3.71 15.97
C ASP A 84 13.89 -3.02 15.07
N ALA A 85 13.59 -1.83 14.52
CA ALA A 85 14.53 -1.07 13.71
C ALA A 85 15.77 -0.61 14.49
N ILE A 86 15.60 -0.14 15.73
CA ILE A 86 16.73 0.24 16.60
C ILE A 86 17.58 -0.97 16.96
N MET A 87 16.96 -2.10 17.32
CA MET A 87 17.69 -3.33 17.63
C MET A 87 18.50 -3.81 16.42
N TRP A 88 17.89 -3.82 15.23
CA TRP A 88 18.54 -4.25 13.99
C TRP A 88 19.79 -3.45 13.63
N LEU A 89 19.81 -2.15 13.97
CA LEU A 89 20.93 -1.25 13.72
C LEU A 89 21.96 -1.18 14.86
N SER A 90 21.64 -1.73 16.04
CA SER A 90 22.49 -1.66 17.24
C SER A 90 23.30 -2.95 17.50
N ASP A 91 23.06 -4.01 16.72
CA ASP A 91 23.90 -5.22 16.65
C ASP A 91 25.09 -5.03 15.68
#